data_AF-A0A5Y2SD70-F1
#
_entry.id   AF-A0A5Y2SD70-F1
#
_cell.length_a   1.000
_cell.length_b   1.000
_cell.length_c   1.000
_cell.angle_alpha   90.00
_cell.angle_beta   90.00
_cell.angle_gamma   90.00
#
_symmetry.space_group_name_H-M   'P 1'
#
loop_
_entity.id
_entity.type
_entity.pdbx_description
1 polymer ?
#
loop_
_entity_poly.entity_id
_entity_poly.type
_entity_poly.pdbx_seq_one_letter_code
_entity_poly.pdbx_strand_id
1 'polypeptide(L)'
;MNQRLVLPCLRGYIGSWITYSCMMRLSDASELIGFAEELHQIDKLSDKIQRELNTDRAEEISRYLVSNEDRFFNSLVVAVYDGDPNWHEIGGITPNNEE
;
A
#
# COMPACT_ATOMS: atom_id res chain seq x y z
N MET A 1 5.61 -3.96 21.88
CA MET A 1 6.09 -5.19 21.21
C MET A 1 5.96 -4.95 19.72
N ASN A 2 7.08 -4.97 18.99
CA ASN A 2 7.10 -4.70 17.56
C ASN A 2 6.43 -5.88 16.83
N GLN A 3 5.12 -5.81 16.59
CA GLN A 3 4.43 -6.86 15.83
C GLN A 3 4.98 -6.84 14.40
N ARG A 4 5.59 -7.94 13.97
CA ARG A 4 6.00 -8.09 12.57
C ARG A 4 4.73 -8.15 11.73
N LEU A 5 4.55 -7.19 10.82
CA LEU A 5 3.46 -7.22 9.86
C LEU A 5 3.72 -8.32 8.83
N VAL A 6 2.78 -9.23 8.69
CA VAL A 6 2.80 -10.30 7.68
C VAL A 6 1.55 -10.14 6.83
N LEU A 7 1.74 -9.94 5.52
CA LEU A 7 0.65 -9.75 4.58
C LEU A 7 0.71 -10.82 3.48
N PRO A 8 -0.42 -11.44 3.12
CA PRO A 8 -0.50 -12.20 1.89
C PRO A 8 -0.46 -11.22 0.72
N CYS A 9 0.52 -11.37 -0.17
CA CYS A 9 0.72 -10.48 -1.30
C CYS A 9 0.81 -11.27 -2.61
N LEU A 10 0.33 -10.67 -3.69
CA LEU A 10 0.69 -11.06 -5.05
C LEU A 10 1.89 -10.23 -5.48
N ARG A 11 3.00 -10.90 -5.79
CA ARG A 11 4.20 -10.26 -6.35
C ARG A 11 4.09 -10.23 -7.87
N GLY A 12 4.30 -9.05 -8.45
CA GLY A 12 4.34 -8.83 -9.88
C GLY A 12 5.37 -7.79 -10.27
N TYR A 13 5.43 -7.51 -11.57
CA TYR A 13 6.28 -6.47 -12.13
C TYR A 13 5.43 -5.46 -12.90
N ILE A 14 5.64 -4.18 -12.66
CA ILE A 14 5.08 -3.09 -13.44
C ILE A 14 6.24 -2.29 -14.03
N GLY A 15 6.53 -2.50 -15.31
CA GLY A 15 7.76 -2.00 -15.92
C GLY A 15 8.98 -2.57 -15.19
N SER A 16 9.85 -1.68 -14.68
CA SER A 16 11.03 -2.04 -13.89
C SER A 16 10.76 -2.19 -12.39
N TRP A 17 9.55 -1.90 -11.92
CA TRP A 17 9.21 -1.93 -10.49
C TRP A 17 8.70 -3.30 -10.08
N ILE A 18 9.23 -3.83 -8.97
CA ILE A 18 8.62 -4.95 -8.27
C ILE A 18 7.43 -4.39 -7.48
N THR A 19 6.25 -4.96 -7.67
CA THR A 19 5.02 -4.51 -7.03
C THR A 19 4.39 -5.64 -6.23
N TYR A 20 3.91 -5.30 -5.03
CA TYR A 20 3.19 -6.21 -4.16
C TYR A 20 1.77 -5.70 -4.01
N SER A 21 0.79 -6.49 -4.45
CA SER A 21 -0.63 -6.21 -4.22
C SER A 21 -1.10 -7.01 -3.02
N CYS A 22 -1.67 -6.33 -2.02
CA CYS A 22 -2.13 -6.94 -0.78
C CYS A 22 -3.26 -6.15 -0.14
N MET A 23 -3.91 -6.77 0.85
CA MET A 23 -4.88 -6.12 1.71
C MET A 23 -4.23 -5.83 3.06
N MET A 24 -4.45 -4.64 3.60
CA MET A 24 -3.91 -4.17 4.87
C MET A 24 -5.01 -3.48 5.68
N ARG A 25 -4.96 -3.55 7.02
CA ARG A 25 -5.85 -2.75 7.86
C ARG A 25 -5.47 -1.27 7.75
N LEU A 26 -6.45 -0.38 7.71
CA LEU A 26 -6.18 1.06 7.69
C LEU A 26 -5.39 1.53 8.93
N SER A 27 -5.54 0.87 10.08
CA SER A 27 -4.73 1.14 11.27
C SER A 27 -3.25 0.86 11.04
N ASP A 28 -2.92 -0.28 10.43
CA ASP A 28 -1.53 -0.65 10.13
C ASP A 28 -0.94 0.32 9.10
N ALA A 29 -1.75 0.70 8.09
CA ALA A 29 -1.38 1.70 7.10
C ALA A 29 -1.05 3.06 7.76
N SER A 30 -1.89 3.50 8.72
CA SER A 30 -1.67 4.77 9.42
C SER A 30 -0.42 4.80 10.32
N GLU A 31 0.02 3.63 10.79
CA GLU A 31 1.23 3.50 11.63
C GLU A 31 2.52 3.36 10.79
N LEU A 32 2.42 2.81 9.58
CA LEU A 32 3.58 2.41 8.78
C LEU A 32 3.84 3.30 7.56
N ILE A 33 2.83 4.02 7.06
CA ILE A 33 2.94 4.84 5.86
C ILE A 33 3.08 6.30 6.27
N GLY A 34 4.28 6.84 6.09
CA GLY A 34 4.56 8.26 6.27
C GLY A 34 4.35 9.07 4.99
N PHE A 35 4.31 10.39 5.14
CA PHE A 35 4.30 11.29 4.00
C PHE A 35 5.68 11.39 3.38
N ALA A 36 5.74 11.55 2.05
CA ALA A 36 7.00 11.68 1.33
C ALA A 36 7.85 12.86 1.82
N GLU A 37 7.21 13.90 2.38
CA GLU A 37 7.89 15.07 2.90
C GLU A 37 8.78 14.77 4.12
N GLU A 38 8.47 13.72 4.89
CA GLU A 38 9.31 13.27 6.02
C GLU A 38 10.56 12.53 5.54
N LEU A 39 10.59 12.09 4.28
CA LEU A 39 11.71 11.35 3.65
C LEU A 39 12.66 12.26 2.85
N HIS A 40 12.52 13.59 2.94
CA HIS A 40 13.36 14.56 2.23
C HIS A 40 14.83 14.53 2.67
N GLN A 41 15.61 13.65 2.03
CA GLN A 41 17.02 13.91 1.68
C GLN A 41 17.28 13.83 0.17
N ILE A 42 16.27 13.57 -0.68
CA ILE A 42 16.45 13.46 -2.13
C ILE A 42 15.37 14.23 -2.89
N ASP A 43 15.66 15.48 -3.21
CA ASP A 43 14.76 16.46 -3.86
C ASP A 43 14.15 15.99 -5.20
N LYS A 44 14.77 15.02 -5.89
CA LYS A 44 14.34 14.64 -7.25
C LYS A 44 13.23 13.59 -7.34
N LEU A 45 12.96 12.85 -6.26
CA LEU A 45 11.94 11.78 -6.27
C LEU A 45 10.57 12.30 -5.81
N SER A 46 10.58 13.23 -4.86
CA SER A 46 9.40 13.95 -4.36
C SER A 46 8.53 14.51 -5.49
N ASP A 47 9.14 15.28 -6.39
CA ASP A 47 8.42 16.05 -7.42
C ASP A 47 7.62 15.21 -8.41
N LYS A 48 7.94 13.91 -8.54
CA LYS A 48 7.24 13.00 -9.47
C LYS A 48 6.12 12.19 -8.83
N ILE A 49 6.16 12.02 -7.51
CA ILE A 49 5.24 11.15 -6.77
C ILE A 49 4.13 11.96 -6.10
N GLN A 50 4.37 13.23 -5.80
CA GLN A 50 3.40 14.07 -5.10
C GLN A 50 2.20 14.44 -5.98
N ARG A 51 1.05 13.80 -5.72
CA ARG A 51 -0.21 14.56 -5.69
C ARG A 51 -0.19 15.31 -4.36
N GLU A 52 -0.14 16.64 -4.40
CA GLU A 52 -0.34 17.47 -3.20
C GLU A 52 -1.55 16.95 -2.44
N LEU A 53 -1.35 16.71 -1.14
CA LEU A 53 -2.41 16.23 -0.27
C LEU A 53 -3.40 17.37 -0.06
N ASN A 54 -4.50 17.32 -0.79
CA ASN A 54 -5.61 18.22 -0.55
C ASN A 54 -6.27 17.83 0.79
N THR A 55 -6.17 18.71 1.79
CA THR A 55 -6.71 18.46 3.14
C THR A 55 -8.22 18.29 3.15
N ASP A 56 -8.95 19.05 2.33
CA ASP A 56 -10.40 18.91 2.20
C ASP A 56 -10.76 17.53 1.66
N ARG A 57 -9.95 17.01 0.73
CA ARG A 57 -10.14 15.67 0.17
C ARG A 57 -9.90 14.58 1.20
N ALA A 58 -8.94 14.74 2.10
CA ALA A 58 -8.70 13.77 3.18
C ALA A 58 -9.92 13.67 4.11
N GLU A 59 -10.56 14.79 4.42
CA GLU A 59 -11.76 14.83 5.26
C GLU A 59 -12.98 14.19 4.56
N GLU A 60 -13.13 14.40 3.25
CA GLU A 60 -14.17 13.72 2.46
C GLU A 60 -13.99 12.20 2.46
N ILE A 61 -12.76 11.73 2.28
CA ILE A 61 -12.44 10.30 2.27
C ILE A 61 -12.71 9.68 3.65
N SER A 62 -12.29 10.34 4.73
CA SER A 62 -12.50 9.84 6.09
C SER A 62 -14.00 9.74 6.41
N ARG A 63 -14.79 10.76 6.07
CA ARG A 63 -16.25 10.72 6.20
C ARG A 63 -16.84 9.56 5.41
N TYR A 64 -16.47 9.38 4.15
CA TYR A 64 -16.97 8.30 3.30
C TYR A 64 -16.70 6.91 3.91
N LEU A 65 -15.47 6.65 4.35
CA LEU A 65 -15.06 5.35 4.91
C LEU A 65 -15.77 5.03 6.24
N VAL A 66 -16.16 6.05 7.01
CA VAL A 66 -16.86 5.88 8.29
C VAL A 66 -18.37 5.77 8.11
N SER A 67 -18.96 6.56 7.21
CA SER A 67 -20.42 6.64 7.05
C SER A 67 -21.01 5.64 6.06
N ASN A 68 -20.20 5.06 5.17
CA ASN A 68 -20.65 4.11 4.16
C ASN A 68 -20.36 2.67 4.62
N GLU A 69 -21.36 1.79 4.62
CA GLU A 69 -21.20 0.41 5.09
C GLU A 69 -20.32 -0.44 4.16
N ASP A 70 -20.45 -0.25 2.85
CA ASP A 70 -19.71 -1.03 1.85
C ASP A 70 -18.24 -0.61 1.75
N ARG A 71 -17.92 0.65 2.11
CA ARG A 71 -16.56 1.22 2.13
C ARG A 71 -15.79 0.97 0.83
N PHE A 72 -16.49 1.03 -0.31
CA PHE A 72 -15.90 0.77 -1.61
C PHE A 72 -14.93 1.90 -1.98
N PHE A 73 -13.64 1.67 -1.75
CA PHE A 73 -12.59 2.65 -1.95
C PHE A 73 -11.52 2.12 -2.89
N ASN A 74 -10.79 3.04 -3.51
CA ASN A 74 -9.72 2.67 -4.44
C ASN A 74 -8.52 2.03 -3.72
N SER A 75 -7.60 1.48 -4.50
CA SER A 75 -6.32 1.00 -4.00
C SER A 75 -5.35 2.17 -3.75
N LEU A 76 -4.57 2.07 -2.69
CA LEU A 76 -3.43 2.95 -2.44
C LEU A 76 -2.17 2.39 -3.12
N VAL A 77 -1.41 3.25 -3.81
CA VAL A 77 -0.09 2.90 -4.35
C VAL A 77 0.96 3.60 -3.49
N VAL A 78 1.83 2.81 -2.87
CA VAL A 78 2.84 3.29 -1.92
C VAL A 78 4.22 2.92 -2.45
N ALA A 79 5.14 3.90 -2.47
CA ALA A 79 6.55 3.64 -2.73
C ALA A 79 7.22 3.18 -1.43
N VAL A 80 7.91 2.05 -1.48
CA VAL A 80 8.72 1.54 -0.36
C VAL A 80 10.17 1.93 -0.61
N TYR A 81 10.76 2.70 0.32
CA TYR A 81 12.16 3.08 0.28
C TYR A 81 12.95 2.26 1.29
N ASP A 82 14.12 1.75 0.88
CA ASP A 82 15.03 0.93 1.72
C ASP A 82 14.39 -0.32 2.36
N GLY A 83 13.28 -0.80 1.77
CA GLY A 83 12.59 -1.99 2.25
C GLY A 83 13.22 -3.27 1.72
N ASP A 84 13.53 -4.20 2.62
CA ASP A 84 13.88 -5.59 2.29
C ASP A 84 12.83 -6.55 2.89
N PRO A 85 11.66 -6.71 2.22
CA PRO A 85 10.61 -7.57 2.73
C PRO A 85 11.04 -9.04 2.70
N ASN A 86 11.04 -9.69 3.87
CA ASN A 86 11.24 -11.12 3.96
C ASN A 86 10.06 -11.86 3.34
N TRP A 87 10.35 -12.86 2.50
CA TRP A 87 9.33 -13.56 1.72
C TRP A 87 9.20 -15.03 2.10
N HIS A 88 7.94 -15.47 2.17
CA HIS A 88 7.59 -16.88 2.22
C HIS A 88 6.80 -17.21 0.96
N GLU A 89 7.47 -17.81 -0.02
CA GLU A 89 6.83 -18.15 -1.29
C GLU A 89 5.83 -19.29 -1.11
N ILE A 90 4.63 -19.09 -1.63
CA ILE A 90 3.62 -20.13 -1.79
C ILE A 90 3.56 -20.47 -3.28
N GLY A 91 4.13 -21.62 -3.64
CA GLY A 91 4.13 -22.14 -5.02
C GLY A 91 3.31 -23.42 -5.17
N GLY A 92 3.18 -23.91 -6.40
CA GLY A 92 2.52 -25.19 -6.68
C GLY A 92 1.00 -25.18 -6.68
N ILE A 93 0.37 -24.00 -6.79
CA ILE A 93 -1.08 -23.90 -6.95
C ILE A 93 -1.43 -24.30 -8.38
N THR A 94 -2.04 -25.46 -8.54
CA THR A 94 -2.67 -25.87 -9.79
C THR A 94 -4.13 -25.43 -9.80
N PRO A 95 -4.66 -24.91 -10.92
CA PRO A 95 -6.07 -24.61 -11.03
C PRO A 95 -6.92 -25.86 -10.73
N ASN A 96 -7.98 -25.72 -9.93
CA ASN A 96 -8.94 -26.80 -9.76
C ASN A 96 -9.85 -26.82 -10.99
N ASN A 97 -9.43 -27.53 -12.04
CA ASN A 97 -10.16 -27.64 -13.30
C ASN A 97 -11.30 -28.68 -13.24
N GLU A 98 -11.82 -28.97 -12.04
CA GLU A 98 -13.04 -29.74 -11.88
C GLU A 98 -14.23 -28.82 -12.23
N GLU A 99 -14.56 -28.78 -13.53
CA GLU A 99 -15.94 -28.53 -13.98
C GLU A 99 -16.86 -29.69 -13.60
#